data_AF-A0A377YWN3-F1
#
_entry.id   AF-A0A377YWN3-F1
#
_cell.length_a   1.000
_cell.length_b   1.000
_cell.length_c   1.000
_cell.angle_alpha   90.00
_cell.angle_beta   90.00
_cell.angle_gamma   90.00
#
_symmetry.space_group_name_H-M   'P 1'
#
loop_
_entity.id
_entity.type
_entity.pdbx_description
1 polymer ?
#
loop_
_entity_poly.entity_id
_entity_poly.type
_entity_poly.pdbx_seq_one_letter_code
_entity_poly.pdbx_strand_id
1 'polypeptide(L)'
;MPWIDPVKEANAWKAQIRGGAATESDWVRASGRNPDDVKRRRKAEVDDNRELGLVYDTDPANDKGGTSAEVKESDAPTSESQRKK
;
A
#
# COMPACT_ATOMS: atom_id res chain seq x y z
N MET A 1 -25.70 -5.67 -2.46
CA MET A 1 -24.36 -5.85 -1.89
C MET A 1 -23.86 -4.49 -1.44
N PRO A 2 -23.55 -4.25 -0.16
CA PRO A 2 -22.91 -2.99 0.21
C PRO A 2 -21.57 -2.90 -0.52
N TRP A 3 -21.34 -1.80 -1.22
CA TRP A 3 -20.06 -1.56 -1.88
C TRP A 3 -19.01 -1.33 -0.80
N ILE A 4 -18.02 -2.22 -0.74
CA ILE A 4 -16.90 -2.08 0.18
C ILE A 4 -15.96 -1.02 -0.38
N ASP A 5 -15.48 -0.12 0.48
CA ASP A 5 -14.46 0.85 0.11
C ASP A 5 -13.17 0.10 -0.25
N PRO A 6 -12.67 0.22 -1.49
CA PRO A 6 -11.51 -0.55 -1.96
C PRO A 6 -10.24 -0.26 -1.16
N VAL A 7 -10.10 0.94 -0.58
CA VAL A 7 -8.96 1.31 0.26
C VAL A 7 -9.00 0.58 1.60
N LYS A 8 -10.19 0.47 2.19
CA LYS A 8 -10.38 -0.27 3.44
C LYS A 8 -10.13 -1.76 3.24
N GLU A 9 -10.57 -2.31 2.12
CA GLU A 9 -10.31 -3.71 1.76
C GLU A 9 -8.81 -3.99 1.61
N ALA A 10 -8.09 -3.16 0.85
CA ALA A 10 -6.63 -3.32 0.68
C ALA A 10 -5.88 -3.21 2.02
N ASN A 11 -6.28 -2.27 2.88
CA ASN A 11 -5.69 -2.10 4.20
C ASN A 11 -5.99 -3.28 5.14
N ALA A 12 -7.20 -3.86 5.06
CA ALA A 12 -7.55 -5.06 5.81
C ALA A 12 -6.69 -6.26 5.40
N TRP A 13 -6.54 -6.51 4.10
CA TRP A 13 -5.67 -7.57 3.58
C TRP A 13 -4.21 -7.37 4.03
N LYS A 14 -3.69 -6.15 3.95
CA LYS A 14 -2.35 -5.81 4.45
C LYS A 14 -2.19 -6.14 5.94
N ALA A 15 -3.19 -5.82 6.76
CA ALA A 15 -3.15 -6.11 8.20
C ALA A 15 -3.21 -7.61 8.48
N GLN A 16 -4.06 -8.37 7.78
CA GLN A 16 -4.17 -9.82 7.93
C GLN A 16 -2.88 -10.54 7.53
N ILE A 17 -2.26 -10.14 6.42
CA ILE A 17 -1.00 -10.74 5.96
C ILE A 17 0.14 -10.44 6.94
N ARG A 18 0.26 -9.19 7.39
CA ARG A 18 1.27 -8.80 8.38
C ARG A 18 1.05 -9.45 9.75
N GLY A 19 -0.21 -9.68 10.14
CA GLY A 19 -0.58 -10.36 11.37
C GLY A 19 -0.50 -11.88 11.30
N GLY A 20 -0.11 -12.46 10.15
CA GLY A 20 -0.04 -13.91 9.95
C GLY A 20 -1.39 -14.61 9.86
N ALA A 21 -2.49 -13.86 9.78
CA ALA A 21 -3.85 -14.39 9.65
C ALA A 21 -4.22 -14.77 8.21
N ALA A 22 -3.47 -14.27 7.22
CA ALA A 22 -3.60 -14.61 5.81
C ALA A 22 -2.22 -14.64 5.14
N THR A 23 -2.14 -15.25 3.95
CA THR A 23 -0.96 -15.22 3.11
C THR A 23 -1.17 -14.34 1.88
N GLU A 24 -0.08 -13.91 1.24
CA GLU A 24 -0.16 -13.21 -0.05
C GLU A 24 -0.86 -14.07 -1.12
N SER A 25 -0.68 -15.40 -1.06
CA SER A 25 -1.35 -16.34 -1.95
C SER A 25 -2.87 -16.35 -1.77
N ASP A 26 -3.36 -16.14 -0.54
CA ASP A 26 -4.80 -16.05 -0.27
C ASP A 26 -5.41 -14.79 -0.90
N TRP A 27 -4.75 -13.65 -0.74
CA TRP A 27 -5.17 -12.41 -1.38
C TRP A 27 -5.14 -12.49 -2.91
N VAL A 28 -4.09 -13.09 -3.48
CA VAL A 28 -4.00 -13.29 -4.93
C VAL A 28 -5.12 -14.18 -5.46
N ARG A 29 -5.47 -15.25 -4.74
CA ARG A 29 -6.61 -16.10 -5.10
C ARG A 29 -7.94 -15.36 -4.97
N ALA A 30 -8.12 -14.56 -3.92
CA ALA A 30 -9.30 -13.72 -3.74
C ALA A 30 -9.46 -12.70 -4.90
N SER A 31 -8.35 -12.27 -5.49
CA SER A 31 -8.31 -11.40 -6.67
C SER A 31 -8.53 -12.15 -8.00
N GLY A 32 -8.80 -13.46 -7.97
CA GLY A 32 -9.07 -14.28 -9.16
C GLY A 32 -7.83 -14.67 -9.97
N ARG A 33 -6.64 -14.67 -9.37
CA ARG A 33 -5.36 -14.96 -10.06
C ARG A 33 -4.66 -16.17 -9.46
N ASN A 34 -3.75 -16.78 -10.24
CA ASN A 34 -2.89 -17.88 -9.78
C ASN A 34 -1.63 -17.32 -9.08
N PRO A 35 -1.42 -17.60 -7.77
CA PRO A 35 -0.24 -17.17 -7.02
C PRO A 35 1.10 -17.46 -7.68
N ASP A 36 1.25 -18.63 -8.32
CA ASP A 36 2.52 -19.02 -8.92
C ASP A 36 2.87 -18.15 -10.13
N ASP A 37 1.86 -17.82 -10.95
CA ASP A 37 2.03 -16.91 -12.08
C ASP A 37 2.34 -15.48 -11.62
N VAL A 38 1.73 -15.03 -10.51
CA VAL A 38 2.00 -13.72 -9.93
C VAL A 38 3.45 -13.64 -9.45
N LYS A 39 3.90 -14.65 -8.70
CA LYS A 39 5.26 -14.70 -8.18
C LYS A 39 6.29 -14.81 -9.30
N ARG A 40 6.04 -15.63 -10.32
CA ARG A 40 6.92 -15.74 -11.50
C ARG A 40 7.06 -14.42 -12.23
N ARG A 41 5.96 -13.72 -12.51
CA ARG A 41 6.00 -12.41 -13.19
C ARG A 41 6.67 -11.36 -12.33
N ARG A 42 6.34 -11.29 -11.05
CA ARG A 42 6.94 -10.31 -10.14
C ARG A 42 8.46 -10.49 -10.03
N LYS A 43 8.94 -11.74 -10.03
CA LYS A 43 10.37 -12.02 -10.08
C LYS A 43 11.01 -11.47 -11.35
N ALA A 44 10.45 -11.79 -12.52
CA ALA A 44 10.96 -11.28 -13.79
C ALA A 44 11.01 -9.75 -13.83
N GLU A 45 9.93 -9.07 -13.42
CA GLU A 45 9.89 -7.61 -13.33
C GLU A 45 10.97 -7.04 -12.40
N VAL A 46 11.19 -7.66 -11.23
CA VAL A 46 12.21 -7.21 -10.27
C VAL A 46 13.62 -7.44 -10.82
N ASP A 47 13.85 -8.56 -11.49
CA ASP A 47 15.14 -8.88 -12.09
C ASP A 47 15.44 -7.90 -13.25
N ASP A 48 14.48 -7.64 -14.13
CA ASP A 48 14.59 -6.66 -15.22
C ASP A 48 14.84 -5.24 -14.69
N ASN A 49 14.11 -4.83 -13.64
CA ASN A 49 14.31 -3.51 -13.01
C ASN A 49 15.72 -3.35 -12.44
N ARG A 50 16.27 -4.42 -11.83
CA ARG A 50 17.64 -4.40 -11.31
C ARG A 50 18.67 -4.29 -12.42
N GLU A 51 18.48 -5.01 -13.53
CA GLU A 51 19.36 -4.92 -14.70
C GLU A 51 19.37 -3.52 -15.30
N LEU A 52 18.19 -2.89 -15.38
CA LEU A 52 18.01 -1.55 -15.93
C LEU A 52 18.35 -0.42 -14.94
N GLY A 53 18.71 -0.73 -13.69
CA GLY A 53 18.96 0.26 -12.65
C GLY A 53 17.73 1.08 -12.26
N LEU A 54 16.52 0.54 -12.48
CA LEU A 54 15.25 1.18 -12.15
C LEU A 54 14.91 0.94 -10.68
N VAL A 55 14.77 2.05 -9.94
CA VAL A 55 14.36 2.04 -8.53
C VAL A 55 12.95 2.55 -8.41
N TYR A 56 12.04 1.67 -7.98
CA TYR A 56 10.66 2.02 -7.71
C TYR A 56 10.47 2.28 -6.21
N ASP A 57 9.63 3.26 -5.89
CA ASP A 57 9.14 3.56 -4.54
C ASP A 57 8.44 2.37 -3.88
N THR A 58 7.89 1.46 -4.69
CA THR A 58 7.22 0.23 -4.25
C THR A 58 8.14 -0.98 -4.04
N ASP A 59 9.47 -0.84 -4.21
CA ASP A 59 10.41 -1.94 -3.96
C ASP A 59 10.54 -2.19 -2.45
N PRO A 60 10.13 -3.37 -1.93
CA PRO A 60 10.25 -3.68 -0.51
C PRO A 60 11.69 -3.67 0.00
N ALA A 61 12.70 -3.85 -0.86
CA ALA A 61 14.10 -3.73 -0.48
C ALA A 61 14.52 -2.28 -0.18
N ASN A 62 13.79 -1.31 -0.74
CA ASN A 62 14.02 0.13 -0.54
C ASN A 62 13.02 0.76 0.44
N ASP A 63 11.96 0.05 0.83
CA ASP A 63 11.07 0.45 1.92
C ASP A 63 11.82 0.32 3.26
N LYS A 64 12.50 1.40 3.66
CA LYS A 64 13.22 1.49 4.94
C LYS A 64 12.28 1.51 6.16
N GLY A 65 11.01 1.14 5.99
CA GLY A 65 10.00 1.17 7.04
C GLY A 65 9.88 2.60 7.53
N GLY A 66 9.27 3.46 6.72
CA GLY A 66 8.97 4.84 7.13
C GLY A 66 8.36 4.82 8.53
N THR A 67 9.14 5.26 9.52
CA THR A 67 8.67 5.41 10.90
C THR A 67 7.49 6.35 10.83
N SER A 68 6.30 5.81 11.05
CA SER A 68 5.06 6.58 11.10
C SER A 68 5.08 7.42 12.38
N ALA A 69 5.86 8.50 12.34
CA ALA A 69 6.01 9.50 13.39
C ALA A 69 6.17 10.91 12.82
N GLU A 70 5.90 11.13 11.53
CA GLU A 70 5.78 12.46 10.98
C GLU A 70 4.48 12.60 10.18
N VAL A 71 3.36 12.44 10.89
CA VAL A 71 2.14 13.17 10.55
C VAL A 71 2.33 14.55 11.17
N LYS A 72 2.86 15.51 10.39
CA LYS A 72 2.70 16.93 10.74
C LYS A 72 1.23 17.25 10.53
N GLU A 73 0.49 17.33 11.63
CA GLU A 73 -0.75 18.10 11.70
C GLU A 73 -0.43 19.54 11.25
N SER A 74 -0.84 19.86 10.04
CA SER A 74 -0.94 21.24 9.59
C SER A 74 -2.24 21.39 8.82
N ASP A 75 -3.33 21.42 9.57
CA ASP A 75 -4.54 22.18 9.23
C ASP A 75 -5.14 22.68 10.55
N ALA A 76 -4.52 23.72 11.10
CA ALA A 76 -5.14 24.54 12.12
C ALA A 76 -6.33 25.29 11.49
N PRO A 77 -7.49 25.40 12.17
CA PRO A 77 -8.63 26.13 11.64
C PRO A 77 -8.32 27.63 11.62
N THR A 78 -8.31 28.24 10.43
CA THR A 78 -8.23 29.69 10.32
C THR A 78 -9.51 30.29 10.91
N SER A 79 -9.35 30.85 12.11
CA SER A 79 -10.29 31.74 12.76
C SER A 79 -10.63 32.92 11.84
N GLU A 80 -11.82 32.93 11.25
CA GLU A 80 -12.39 34.13 10.64
C GLU A 80 -13.16 34.90 11.72
N SER A 81 -12.40 35.62 12.54
CA SER A 81 -12.92 36.61 13.46
C SER A 81 -13.18 37.90 12.69
N GLN A 82 -14.45 38.34 12.73
CA GLN A 82 -14.93 39.71 12.64
C GLN A 82 -14.15 40.72 11.76
N ARG A 83 -14.79 41.21 10.69
CA ARG A 83 -14.90 42.67 10.43
C ARG A 83 -15.86 43.01 9.26
N LYS A 84 -17.00 43.60 9.65
CA LYS A 84 -17.43 44.96 9.22
C LYS A 84 -17.94 45.15 7.78
N LYS A 85 -19.26 45.28 7.61
CA LYS A 85 -19.93 46.58 7.36
C LYS A 85 -21.45 46.46 7.47
#